data_AF-A0A9Q0BGM1-F1
#
_entry.id   AF-A0A9Q0BGM1-F1
#
_cell.length_a   1.000
_cell.length_b   1.000
_cell.length_c   1.000
_cell.angle_alpha   90.00
_cell.angle_beta   90.00
_cell.angle_gamma   90.00
#
_symmetry.space_group_name_H-M   'P 1'
#
loop_
_entity.id
_entity.type
_entity.pdbx_description
1 polymer ?
#
loop_
_entity_poly.entity_id
_entity_poly.type
_entity_poly.pdbx_seq_one_letter_code
_entity_poly.pdbx_strand_id
1 'polypeptide(L)'
;MQCDKEADWDAQFLPVWNKVKDLVLVPEPKTIDGITDTLVQHDILSVKDNYEAHQSAKELVFSILGWQTMLYKPQTTSCTTGEFNILDETDKHQGEARLRLSQSSVSGKYDLPSFLLGFGMMLPPPQYCAFDDTDDRQLFNVTKQIVAKELNAHILTKICGVKIQWVDSVSCHLELDRQSGSLPWATENDVTELLREVLLSYRLLFGQSGRSRSLFRKLQPFARIPHEGHDPFLPLICGRKDFNCPITLVEREEYDVAGDFPHLRSRIVRLISYASSKKPRSIRQLWQDKRDSTTWLAFWSVLIFGEVLIVFGSRLN
;
A
#
# COMPACT_ATOMS: atom_id res chain seq x y z
N MET A 1 31.38 13.09 23.68
CA MET A 1 30.66 12.39 24.77
C MET A 1 29.25 12.11 24.26
N GLN A 2 29.12 11.09 23.43
CA GLN A 2 27.89 10.77 22.69
C GLN A 2 28.01 9.32 22.22
N CYS A 3 27.90 8.39 23.16
CA CYS A 3 27.89 6.94 22.91
C CYS A 3 27.09 6.17 23.98
N ASP A 4 26.75 6.81 25.11
CA ASP A 4 26.08 6.13 26.23
C ASP A 4 24.53 6.13 26.14
N LYS A 5 23.92 6.81 25.16
CA LYS A 5 22.44 6.86 25.03
C LYS A 5 21.84 5.76 24.16
N GLU A 6 22.56 5.27 23.15
CA GLU A 6 22.06 4.18 22.28
C GLU A 6 22.05 2.83 23.02
N ALA A 7 23.06 2.59 23.88
CA ALA A 7 23.14 1.36 24.68
C ALA A 7 21.97 1.19 25.67
N ASP A 8 21.35 2.27 26.11
CA ASP A 8 20.25 2.25 27.08
C ASP A 8 18.89 1.94 26.42
N TRP A 9 18.69 2.39 25.17
CA TRP A 9 17.50 2.04 24.40
C TRP A 9 17.44 0.54 24.09
N ASP A 10 18.56 -0.04 23.66
CA ASP A 10 18.63 -1.48 23.38
C ASP A 10 18.42 -2.32 24.64
N ALA A 11 18.89 -1.85 25.80
CA ALA A 11 18.73 -2.57 27.07
C ALA A 11 17.28 -2.55 27.60
N GLN A 12 16.53 -1.47 27.36
CA GLN A 12 15.19 -1.29 27.94
C GLN A 12 14.05 -1.62 26.96
N PHE A 13 14.16 -1.21 25.69
CA PHE A 13 13.08 -1.36 24.72
C PHE A 13 13.09 -2.74 24.03
N LEU A 14 14.26 -3.27 23.70
CA LEU A 14 14.38 -4.55 22.98
C LEU A 14 13.76 -5.74 23.73
N PRO A 15 13.86 -5.85 25.07
CA PRO A 15 13.14 -6.88 25.83
C PRO A 15 11.62 -6.78 25.67
N VAL A 16 11.07 -5.56 25.75
CA VAL A 16 9.63 -5.31 25.57
C VAL A 16 9.21 -5.69 24.14
N TRP A 17 9.95 -5.20 23.14
CA TRP A 17 9.72 -5.49 21.72
C TRP A 17 9.68 -6.99 21.43
N ASN A 18 10.71 -7.72 21.87
CA ASN A 18 10.80 -9.16 21.64
C ASN A 18 9.71 -9.92 22.40
N LYS A 19 9.41 -9.53 23.63
CA LYS A 19 8.37 -10.21 24.40
C LYS A 19 6.99 -10.02 23.80
N VAL A 20 6.65 -8.82 23.30
CA VAL A 20 5.40 -8.60 22.56
C VAL A 20 5.32 -9.54 21.35
N LYS A 21 6.40 -9.64 20.57
CA LYS A 21 6.47 -10.57 19.43
C LYS A 21 6.17 -12.02 19.86
N ASP A 22 6.85 -12.49 20.90
CA ASP A 22 6.71 -13.86 21.38
C ASP A 22 5.29 -14.15 21.89
N LEU A 23 4.67 -13.17 22.58
CA LEU A 23 3.31 -13.30 23.10
C LEU A 23 2.25 -13.35 21.99
N VAL A 24 2.45 -12.61 20.90
CA VAL A 24 1.55 -12.59 19.74
C VAL A 24 1.58 -13.92 18.98
N LEU A 25 2.71 -14.62 18.98
CA LEU A 25 2.88 -15.90 18.28
C LEU A 25 2.25 -17.10 19.02
N VAL A 26 1.79 -16.93 20.26
CA VAL A 26 1.13 -18.00 21.02
C VAL A 26 -0.31 -18.18 20.49
N PRO A 27 -0.77 -19.42 20.20
CA PRO A 27 -2.00 -19.71 19.44
C PRO A 27 -3.34 -19.37 20.13
N GLU A 28 -3.32 -18.73 21.29
CA GLU A 28 -4.55 -18.31 21.99
C GLU A 28 -4.98 -16.91 21.52
N PRO A 29 -6.28 -16.57 21.59
CA PRO A 29 -6.75 -15.21 21.33
C PRO A 29 -5.99 -14.21 22.20
N LYS A 30 -5.26 -13.29 21.56
CA LYS A 30 -4.49 -12.25 22.25
C LYS A 30 -5.24 -10.93 22.19
N THR A 31 -5.14 -10.17 23.26
CA THR A 31 -5.73 -8.84 23.40
C THR A 31 -4.61 -7.88 23.78
N ILE A 32 -4.76 -6.58 23.50
CA ILE A 32 -3.77 -5.58 23.92
C ILE A 32 -3.67 -5.55 25.44
N ASP A 33 -4.82 -5.62 26.12
CA ASP A 33 -4.90 -5.67 27.58
C ASP A 33 -4.13 -6.88 28.13
N GLY A 34 -4.38 -8.08 27.61
CA GLY A 34 -3.74 -9.30 28.09
C GLY A 34 -2.23 -9.36 27.83
N ILE A 35 -1.76 -8.83 26.69
CA ILE A 35 -0.32 -8.69 26.42
C ILE A 35 0.29 -7.70 27.43
N THR A 36 -0.37 -6.56 27.66
CA THR A 36 0.10 -5.53 28.61
C THR A 36 0.19 -6.09 30.03
N ASP A 37 -0.86 -6.77 30.50
CA ASP A 37 -0.91 -7.40 31.82
C ASP A 37 0.21 -8.42 32.00
N THR A 38 0.48 -9.21 30.95
CA THR A 38 1.58 -10.19 30.97
C THR A 38 2.95 -9.51 31.08
N LEU A 39 3.18 -8.39 30.37
CA LEU A 39 4.43 -7.64 30.46
C LEU A 39 4.64 -7.02 31.85
N VAL A 40 3.56 -6.52 32.48
CA VAL A 40 3.61 -5.98 33.84
C VAL A 40 3.86 -7.10 34.85
N GLN A 41 3.15 -8.23 34.75
CA GLN A 41 3.30 -9.36 35.66
C GLN A 41 4.72 -9.96 35.65
N HIS A 42 5.42 -9.89 34.52
CA HIS A 42 6.80 -10.38 34.38
C HIS A 42 7.86 -9.31 34.69
N ASP A 43 7.48 -8.17 35.27
CA ASP A 43 8.35 -7.03 35.59
C ASP A 43 9.12 -6.47 34.38
N ILE A 44 8.61 -6.70 33.16
CA ILE A 44 9.19 -6.16 31.92
C ILE A 44 8.76 -4.68 31.75
N LEU A 45 7.55 -4.34 32.20
CA LEU A 45 7.06 -2.97 32.29
C LEU A 45 6.72 -2.60 33.73
N SER A 46 7.34 -1.55 34.25
CA SER A 46 7.05 -1.02 35.59
C SER A 46 5.90 -0.02 35.53
N VAL A 47 4.73 -0.43 35.98
CA VAL A 47 3.55 0.43 36.12
C VAL A 47 3.31 0.69 37.61
N LYS A 48 3.73 1.86 38.12
CA LYS A 48 3.67 2.23 39.55
C LYS A 48 2.25 2.60 40.01
N ASP A 49 1.30 1.66 40.01
CA ASP A 49 -0.12 1.87 40.39
C ASP A 49 -0.75 3.14 39.79
N ASN A 50 -0.21 3.60 38.66
CA ASN A 50 -0.63 4.80 37.98
C ASN A 50 -1.44 4.38 36.78
N TYR A 51 -2.72 4.71 36.80
CA TYR A 51 -3.64 4.47 35.70
C TYR A 51 -3.09 4.99 34.35
N GLU A 52 -2.45 6.15 34.36
CA GLU A 52 -1.83 6.73 33.16
C GLU A 52 -0.64 5.89 32.68
N ALA A 53 0.21 5.38 33.58
CA ALA A 53 1.34 4.53 33.21
C ALA A 53 0.87 3.20 32.62
N HIS A 54 -0.23 2.65 33.13
CA HIS A 54 -0.84 1.44 32.58
C HIS A 54 -1.41 1.72 31.17
N GLN A 55 -2.04 2.88 31.00
CA GLN A 55 -2.56 3.29 29.70
C GLN A 55 -1.44 3.54 28.67
N SER A 56 -0.33 4.17 29.08
CA SER A 56 0.86 4.30 28.24
C SER A 56 1.48 2.95 27.89
N ALA A 57 1.43 1.96 28.78
CA ALA A 57 1.87 0.60 28.48
C ALA A 57 1.01 -0.05 27.37
N LYS A 58 -0.32 0.14 27.41
CA LYS A 58 -1.22 -0.31 26.33
C LYS A 58 -0.92 0.37 25.00
N GLU A 59 -0.71 1.69 25.03
CA GLU A 59 -0.34 2.48 23.84
C GLU A 59 1.02 2.06 23.28
N LEU A 60 1.96 1.67 24.14
CA LEU A 60 3.25 1.12 23.74
C LEU A 60 3.10 -0.25 23.07
N VAL A 61 2.31 -1.16 23.65
CA VAL A 61 2.01 -2.47 23.04
C VAL A 61 1.35 -2.28 21.68
N PHE A 62 0.34 -1.42 21.59
CA PHE A 62 -0.29 -1.02 20.32
C PHE A 62 0.75 -0.49 19.32
N SER A 63 1.64 0.40 19.75
CA SER A 63 2.67 0.95 18.87
C SER A 63 3.63 -0.12 18.34
N ILE A 64 4.08 -1.03 19.21
CA ILE A 64 4.95 -2.16 18.86
C ILE A 64 4.25 -3.07 17.85
N LEU A 65 2.96 -3.37 18.03
CA LEU A 65 2.19 -4.18 17.09
C LEU A 65 2.12 -3.51 15.71
N GLY A 66 1.83 -2.21 15.65
CA GLY A 66 1.83 -1.46 14.39
C GLY A 66 3.18 -1.51 13.68
N TRP A 67 4.27 -1.30 14.42
CA TRP A 67 5.64 -1.34 13.87
C TRP A 67 6.09 -2.73 13.44
N GLN A 68 5.82 -3.78 14.24
CA GLN A 68 6.20 -5.15 13.91
C GLN A 68 5.46 -5.70 12.71
N THR A 69 4.18 -5.36 12.58
CA THR A 69 3.33 -5.86 11.50
C THR A 69 3.33 -4.96 10.27
N MET A 70 3.73 -3.69 10.42
CA MET A 70 3.60 -2.64 9.40
C MET A 70 2.16 -2.44 8.90
N LEU A 71 1.15 -2.91 9.63
CA LEU A 71 -0.25 -2.76 9.24
C LEU A 71 -0.74 -1.32 9.43
N TYR A 72 -0.17 -0.60 10.39
CA TYR A 72 -0.50 0.79 10.64
C TYR A 72 0.67 1.50 11.30
N LYS A 73 0.74 2.81 11.09
CA LYS A 73 1.67 3.68 11.80
C LYS A 73 0.98 4.28 13.03
N PRO A 74 1.43 3.96 14.26
CA PRO A 74 0.82 4.53 15.46
C PRO A 74 1.08 6.05 15.52
N GLN A 75 0.11 6.81 16.01
CA GLN A 75 0.27 8.23 16.27
C GLN A 75 0.95 8.42 17.64
N THR A 76 2.23 8.82 17.62
CA THR A 76 3.05 8.95 18.84
C THR A 76 2.98 10.35 19.49
N THR A 77 2.28 11.30 18.88
CA THR A 77 2.26 12.72 19.28
C THR A 77 0.90 13.22 19.77
N SER A 78 -0.11 12.35 19.93
CA SER A 78 -1.45 12.78 20.38
C SER A 78 -1.48 13.06 21.88
N CYS A 79 -2.03 14.22 22.27
CA CYS A 79 -2.28 14.59 23.67
C CYS A 79 -3.54 13.94 24.29
N THR A 80 -4.23 13.04 23.58
CA THR A 80 -5.40 12.33 24.09
C THR A 80 -4.98 10.98 24.66
N THR A 81 -4.62 10.99 25.94
CA THR A 81 -4.36 9.77 26.72
C THR A 81 -5.62 8.89 26.71
N GLY A 82 -5.48 7.59 26.44
CA GLY A 82 -6.63 6.67 26.55
C GLY A 82 -7.31 6.28 25.23
N GLU A 83 -6.73 6.59 24.09
CA GLU A 83 -7.21 6.17 22.77
C GLU A 83 -6.09 5.51 21.96
N PHE A 84 -6.46 4.54 21.11
CA PHE A 84 -5.56 3.94 20.14
C PHE A 84 -5.69 4.70 18.83
N ASN A 85 -4.65 5.45 18.46
CA ASN A 85 -4.66 6.35 17.32
C ASN A 85 -3.67 5.90 16.23
N ILE A 86 -4.14 5.84 14.99
CA ILE A 86 -3.33 5.59 13.80
C ILE A 86 -3.07 6.92 13.12
N LEU A 87 -1.82 7.15 12.72
CA LEU A 87 -1.43 8.32 11.97
C LEU A 87 -2.15 8.34 10.61
N ASP A 88 -2.75 9.47 10.27
CA ASP A 88 -3.32 9.72 8.95
C ASP A 88 -2.19 9.84 7.91
N GLU A 89 -1.94 8.75 7.18
CA GLU A 89 -0.97 8.71 6.06
C GLU A 89 -1.63 8.98 4.71
N THR A 90 -2.96 9.14 4.70
CA THR A 90 -3.80 9.20 3.51
C THR A 90 -4.35 10.61 3.28
N ASP A 91 -3.81 11.63 3.94
CA ASP A 91 -4.23 13.04 3.83
C ASP A 91 -5.76 13.20 4.04
N LYS A 92 -6.32 12.56 5.07
CA LYS A 92 -7.75 12.51 5.44
C LYS A 92 -8.63 11.66 4.53
N HIS A 93 -8.03 10.93 3.59
CA HIS A 93 -8.76 9.97 2.78
C HIS A 93 -9.09 8.70 3.59
N GLN A 94 -10.34 8.27 3.54
CA GLN A 94 -10.80 7.03 4.16
C GLN A 94 -11.07 5.99 3.08
N GLY A 95 -10.09 5.13 2.87
CA GLY A 95 -10.19 3.92 2.06
C GLY A 95 -10.77 2.75 2.85
N GLU A 96 -10.77 1.57 2.25
CA GLU A 96 -11.28 0.34 2.84
C GLU A 96 -10.44 -0.10 4.05
N ALA A 97 -9.13 0.20 4.03
CA ALA A 97 -8.21 -0.20 5.08
C ALA A 97 -8.31 0.65 6.36
N ARG A 98 -8.77 1.89 6.24
CA ARG A 98 -8.80 2.88 7.31
C ARG A 98 -10.12 3.64 7.34
N LEU A 99 -11.16 2.94 7.77
CA LEU A 99 -12.49 3.51 8.05
C LEU A 99 -12.48 4.40 9.29
N ARG A 100 -11.67 4.07 10.30
CA ARG A 100 -11.47 4.87 11.50
C ARG A 100 -9.99 4.98 11.80
N LEU A 101 -9.60 6.14 12.34
CA LEU A 101 -8.22 6.40 12.78
C LEU A 101 -8.07 6.35 14.30
N SER A 102 -9.16 6.37 15.05
CA SER A 102 -9.13 6.22 16.51
C SER A 102 -10.09 5.13 16.99
N GLN A 103 -9.70 4.49 18.08
CA GLN A 103 -10.53 3.61 18.88
C GLN A 103 -10.35 3.91 20.38
N SER A 104 -11.39 3.69 21.16
CA SER A 104 -11.34 3.86 22.62
C SER A 104 -10.39 2.84 23.27
N SER A 105 -9.70 3.20 24.36
CA SER A 105 -8.91 2.27 25.18
C SER A 105 -9.64 0.99 25.58
N VAL A 106 -10.97 1.04 25.74
CA VAL A 106 -11.77 -0.14 26.11
C VAL A 106 -11.73 -1.24 25.04
N SER A 107 -11.47 -0.87 23.77
CA SER A 107 -11.38 -1.87 22.69
C SER A 107 -10.15 -2.76 22.81
N GLY A 108 -9.16 -2.41 23.65
CA GLY A 108 -7.98 -3.25 23.92
C GLY A 108 -8.30 -4.63 24.52
N LYS A 109 -9.55 -4.85 24.97
CA LYS A 109 -10.07 -6.12 25.46
C LYS A 109 -10.49 -7.10 24.37
N TYR A 110 -10.72 -6.63 23.15
CA TYR A 110 -11.05 -7.51 22.03
C TYR A 110 -9.81 -8.27 21.57
N ASP A 111 -10.02 -9.46 21.00
CA ASP A 111 -8.95 -10.19 20.34
C ASP A 111 -8.33 -9.33 19.21
N LEU A 112 -7.05 -9.53 18.91
CA LEU A 112 -6.31 -8.69 17.97
C LEU A 112 -7.01 -8.58 16.59
N PRO A 113 -7.49 -9.66 15.95
CA PRO A 113 -8.31 -9.56 14.74
C PRO A 113 -9.52 -8.63 14.88
N SER A 114 -10.35 -8.85 15.90
CA SER A 114 -11.54 -8.03 16.16
C SER A 114 -11.19 -6.57 16.46
N PHE A 115 -10.13 -6.34 17.23
CA PHE A 115 -9.61 -5.01 17.53
C PHE A 115 -9.14 -4.29 16.27
N LEU A 116 -8.33 -4.94 15.42
CA LEU A 116 -7.81 -4.35 14.20
C LEU A 116 -8.91 -4.05 13.18
N LEU A 117 -9.92 -4.92 13.09
CA LEU A 117 -11.11 -4.69 12.25
C LEU A 117 -11.86 -3.40 12.62
N GLY A 118 -11.77 -2.95 13.88
CA GLY A 118 -12.34 -1.69 14.34
C GLY A 118 -11.80 -0.44 13.63
N PHE A 119 -10.62 -0.53 13.00
CA PHE A 119 -10.06 0.53 12.16
C PHE A 119 -10.41 0.39 10.66
N GLY A 120 -10.70 -0.81 10.16
CA GLY A 120 -10.98 -1.10 8.74
C GLY A 120 -10.29 -2.38 8.23
N MET A 121 -10.23 -2.57 6.91
CA MET A 121 -9.52 -3.69 6.28
C MET A 121 -8.05 -3.49 6.08
N MET A 122 -7.33 -3.64 7.18
CA MET A 122 -5.88 -3.67 7.05
C MET A 122 -5.41 -4.87 6.22
N LEU A 123 -6.16 -5.98 6.25
CA LEU A 123 -5.86 -7.23 5.55
C LEU A 123 -7.12 -7.77 4.84
N PRO A 124 -7.35 -7.44 3.55
CA PRO A 124 -8.48 -7.96 2.78
C PRO A 124 -8.33 -9.48 2.54
N PRO A 125 -9.40 -10.28 2.65
CA PRO A 125 -9.35 -11.69 2.28
C PRO A 125 -9.28 -11.86 0.75
N PRO A 126 -8.90 -13.06 0.26
CA PRO A 126 -8.89 -13.36 -1.16
C PRO A 126 -10.22 -13.04 -1.86
N GLN A 127 -10.13 -12.43 -3.04
CA GLN A 127 -11.27 -12.06 -3.89
C GLN A 127 -12.32 -11.17 -3.20
N TYR A 128 -11.91 -10.46 -2.15
CA TYR A 128 -12.76 -9.49 -1.50
C TYR A 128 -13.19 -8.40 -2.49
N CYS A 129 -14.50 -8.21 -2.63
CA CYS A 129 -15.08 -7.14 -3.44
C CYS A 129 -15.56 -6.02 -2.50
N ALA A 130 -14.83 -4.92 -2.56
CA ALA A 130 -15.01 -3.78 -1.69
C ALA A 130 -15.76 -2.63 -2.37
N PHE A 131 -16.62 -2.95 -3.33
CA PHE A 131 -17.41 -1.96 -4.05
C PHE A 131 -18.85 -2.02 -3.56
N ASP A 132 -19.43 -0.88 -3.23
CA ASP A 132 -20.87 -0.78 -2.91
C ASP A 132 -21.70 -0.62 -4.18
N ASP A 133 -21.13 0.08 -5.18
CA ASP A 133 -21.78 0.41 -6.44
C ASP A 133 -21.92 -0.82 -7.36
N THR A 134 -23.07 -0.94 -8.03
CA THR A 134 -23.38 -2.09 -8.88
C THR A 134 -22.52 -2.15 -10.14
N ASP A 135 -22.14 -1.01 -10.71
CA ASP A 135 -21.32 -0.96 -11.93
C ASP A 135 -19.87 -1.33 -11.58
N ASP A 136 -19.35 -0.84 -10.46
CA ASP A 136 -18.02 -1.21 -9.97
C ASP A 136 -17.94 -2.71 -9.58
N ARG A 137 -19.01 -3.27 -9.00
CA ARG A 137 -19.12 -4.73 -8.76
C ARG A 137 -19.13 -5.53 -10.05
N GLN A 138 -19.85 -5.07 -11.08
CA GLN A 138 -19.82 -5.72 -12.39
C GLN A 138 -18.41 -5.67 -12.98
N LEU A 139 -17.73 -4.53 -12.87
CA LEU A 139 -16.37 -4.38 -13.36
C LEU A 139 -15.39 -5.32 -12.63
N PHE A 140 -15.52 -5.48 -11.32
CA PHE A 140 -14.76 -6.47 -10.54
C PHE A 140 -14.93 -7.89 -11.09
N ASN A 141 -16.16 -8.27 -11.45
CA ASN A 141 -16.46 -9.59 -11.98
C ASN A 141 -15.98 -9.80 -13.42
N VAL A 142 -16.00 -8.74 -14.24
CA VAL A 142 -15.67 -8.81 -15.68
C VAL A 142 -14.16 -8.66 -15.93
N THR A 143 -13.44 -7.92 -15.09
CA THR A 143 -12.00 -7.67 -15.26
C THR A 143 -11.21 -8.92 -14.91
N LYS A 144 -10.79 -9.67 -15.94
CA LYS A 144 -10.04 -10.93 -15.79
C LYS A 144 -8.55 -10.78 -16.03
N GLN A 145 -8.14 -9.84 -16.88
CA GLN A 145 -6.75 -9.72 -17.32
C GLN A 145 -6.22 -8.28 -17.22
N ILE A 146 -4.91 -8.16 -17.00
CA ILE A 146 -4.18 -6.90 -17.00
C ILE A 146 -2.96 -7.01 -17.90
N VAL A 147 -2.86 -6.10 -18.86
CA VAL A 147 -1.66 -5.93 -19.66
C VAL A 147 -0.73 -4.93 -18.96
N ALA A 148 0.51 -5.32 -18.65
CA ALA A 148 1.47 -4.45 -17.95
C ALA A 148 1.76 -3.13 -18.69
N LYS A 149 1.63 -3.16 -20.02
CA LYS A 149 1.79 -1.97 -20.88
C LYS A 149 0.65 -0.96 -20.70
N GLU A 150 -0.50 -1.38 -20.17
CA GLU A 150 -1.71 -0.56 -20.03
C GLU A 150 -1.94 -0.05 -18.61
N LEU A 151 -1.44 -0.76 -17.61
CA LEU A 151 -1.47 -0.34 -16.21
C LEU A 151 -0.06 -0.25 -15.63
N ASN A 152 0.49 0.97 -15.60
CA ASN A 152 1.79 1.24 -14.98
C ASN A 152 1.87 2.67 -14.45
N ALA A 153 2.85 2.95 -13.59
CA ALA A 153 2.99 4.24 -12.92
C ALA A 153 3.13 5.43 -13.89
N HIS A 154 3.76 5.23 -15.05
CA HIS A 154 3.86 6.28 -16.07
C HIS A 154 2.48 6.66 -16.62
N ILE A 155 1.65 5.66 -16.95
CA ILE A 155 0.28 5.89 -17.44
C ILE A 155 -0.56 6.55 -16.35
N LEU A 156 -0.57 5.99 -15.14
CA LEU A 156 -1.34 6.52 -14.02
C LEU A 156 -1.01 8.00 -13.75
N THR A 157 0.28 8.36 -13.73
CA THR A 157 0.69 9.74 -13.40
C THR A 157 0.60 10.70 -14.58
N LYS A 158 1.06 10.31 -15.78
CA LYS A 158 1.19 11.24 -16.93
C LYS A 158 -0.05 11.31 -17.79
N ILE A 159 -0.82 10.24 -17.84
CA ILE A 159 -2.02 10.14 -18.68
C ILE A 159 -3.26 10.31 -17.80
N CYS A 160 -3.34 9.58 -16.70
CA CYS A 160 -4.52 9.60 -15.83
C CYS A 160 -4.48 10.71 -14.77
N GLY A 161 -3.34 11.36 -14.56
CA GLY A 161 -3.20 12.46 -13.60
C GLY A 161 -3.21 12.04 -12.13
N VAL A 162 -2.98 10.76 -11.85
CA VAL A 162 -2.88 10.22 -10.49
C VAL A 162 -1.59 10.72 -9.83
N LYS A 163 -1.70 11.23 -8.60
CA LYS A 163 -0.55 11.54 -7.75
C LYS A 163 -0.22 10.29 -6.93
N ILE A 164 1.04 9.84 -6.98
CA ILE A 164 1.51 8.72 -6.15
C ILE A 164 2.08 9.28 -4.85
N GLN A 165 1.66 8.70 -3.73
CA GLN A 165 2.16 8.98 -2.40
C GLN A 165 2.79 7.71 -1.83
N TRP A 166 3.95 7.87 -1.20
CA TRP A 166 4.60 6.79 -0.46
C TRP A 166 4.07 6.79 0.97
N VAL A 167 3.72 5.61 1.45
CA VAL A 167 3.15 5.35 2.79
C VAL A 167 4.01 4.29 3.47
N ASP A 168 4.06 4.32 4.79
CA ASP A 168 4.86 3.38 5.58
C ASP A 168 4.06 2.10 5.91
N SER A 169 2.73 2.17 5.83
CA SER A 169 1.83 1.05 6.16
C SER A 169 1.42 0.22 4.95
N VAL A 170 1.58 -1.10 5.06
CA VAL A 170 1.22 -2.07 4.01
C VAL A 170 -0.28 -2.05 3.71
N SER A 171 -1.10 -1.81 4.73
CA SER A 171 -2.56 -1.73 4.59
C SER A 171 -3.03 -0.67 3.59
N CYS A 172 -2.28 0.42 3.42
CA CYS A 172 -2.59 1.52 2.51
C CYS A 172 -2.08 1.31 1.07
N HIS A 173 -1.35 0.23 0.79
CA HIS A 173 -0.72 0.01 -0.51
C HIS A 173 -1.75 -0.12 -1.65
N LEU A 174 -1.62 0.69 -2.70
CA LEU A 174 -2.57 0.77 -3.83
C LEU A 174 -3.99 1.19 -3.48
N GLU A 175 -4.25 1.79 -2.31
CA GLU A 175 -5.56 2.40 -2.08
C GLU A 175 -5.80 3.57 -3.07
N LEU A 176 -6.94 3.54 -3.74
CA LEU A 176 -7.40 4.58 -4.66
C LEU A 176 -8.71 5.16 -4.13
N ASP A 177 -8.90 6.47 -4.23
CA ASP A 177 -10.04 7.18 -3.61
C ASP A 177 -11.44 6.72 -4.07
N ARG A 178 -12.28 6.32 -3.08
CA ARG A 178 -13.74 6.03 -3.06
C ARG A 178 -14.09 5.10 -1.86
N GLN A 179 -15.35 5.13 -1.42
CA GLN A 179 -15.80 4.45 -0.20
C GLN A 179 -16.50 3.12 -0.49
N SER A 180 -16.35 2.13 0.41
CA SER A 180 -17.28 1.00 0.61
C SER A 180 -16.75 -0.02 1.64
N GLY A 181 -17.64 -0.83 2.25
CA GLY A 181 -17.33 -1.69 3.40
C GLY A 181 -17.91 -3.13 3.42
N SER A 182 -17.93 -3.71 4.64
CA SER A 182 -18.29 -5.07 5.11
C SER A 182 -17.34 -6.23 4.82
N LEU A 183 -16.89 -6.92 5.88
CA LEU A 183 -15.51 -7.42 5.98
C LEU A 183 -15.29 -8.71 6.79
N PRO A 184 -14.73 -9.77 6.18
CA PRO A 184 -14.11 -10.92 6.85
C PRO A 184 -12.60 -10.72 7.11
N TRP A 185 -12.04 -11.35 8.15
CA TRP A 185 -10.62 -11.27 8.50
C TRP A 185 -9.73 -12.23 7.68
N ALA A 186 -8.45 -11.90 7.51
CA ALA A 186 -7.46 -12.66 6.72
C ALA A 186 -6.70 -13.73 7.55
N THR A 187 -6.22 -14.78 6.90
CA THR A 187 -5.39 -15.86 7.46
C THR A 187 -3.87 -15.60 7.29
N GLU A 188 -3.01 -16.40 7.93
CA GLU A 188 -1.53 -16.29 7.78
C GLU A 188 -1.07 -16.48 6.32
N ASN A 189 -1.70 -17.42 5.61
CA ASN A 189 -1.43 -17.63 4.19
C ASN A 189 -1.79 -16.38 3.38
N ASP A 190 -2.91 -15.73 3.73
CA ASP A 190 -3.37 -14.51 3.06
C ASP A 190 -2.38 -13.35 3.25
N VAL A 191 -1.73 -13.24 4.41
CA VAL A 191 -0.68 -12.22 4.64
C VAL A 191 0.55 -12.48 3.78
N THR A 192 1.00 -13.73 3.69
CA THR A 192 2.16 -14.10 2.87
C THR A 192 1.89 -13.84 1.39
N GLU A 193 0.72 -14.21 0.92
CA GLU A 193 0.28 -13.96 -0.45
C GLU A 193 0.09 -12.45 -0.71
N LEU A 194 -0.49 -11.69 0.22
CA LEU A 194 -0.59 -10.23 0.10
C LEU A 194 0.79 -9.57 0.00
N LEU A 195 1.77 -9.98 0.81
CA LEU A 195 3.14 -9.44 0.72
C LEU A 195 3.79 -9.78 -0.64
N ARG A 196 3.58 -11.00 -1.15
CA ARG A 196 4.02 -11.37 -2.50
C ARG A 196 3.36 -10.51 -3.58
N GLU A 197 2.06 -10.28 -3.47
CA GLU A 197 1.30 -9.39 -4.36
C GLU A 197 1.79 -7.95 -4.29
N VAL A 198 2.12 -7.43 -3.10
CA VAL A 198 2.71 -6.10 -2.92
C VAL A 198 4.02 -6.01 -3.71
N LEU A 199 4.92 -6.98 -3.55
CA LEU A 199 6.18 -7.03 -4.31
C LEU A 199 5.96 -7.16 -5.82
N LEU A 200 5.04 -8.03 -6.24
CA LEU A 200 4.69 -8.23 -7.64
C LEU A 200 4.08 -6.96 -8.25
N SER A 201 3.27 -6.23 -7.49
CA SER A 201 2.65 -4.98 -7.93
C SER A 201 3.69 -3.87 -8.14
N TYR A 202 4.76 -3.82 -7.32
CA TYR A 202 5.89 -2.91 -7.57
C TYR A 202 6.61 -3.23 -8.88
N ARG A 203 6.79 -4.53 -9.19
CA ARG A 203 7.35 -4.96 -10.48
C ARG A 203 6.43 -4.58 -11.65
N LEU A 204 5.13 -4.84 -11.54
CA LEU A 204 4.12 -4.48 -12.53
C LEU A 204 4.10 -2.96 -12.80
N LEU A 205 4.04 -2.14 -11.74
CA LEU A 205 3.89 -0.69 -11.87
C LEU A 205 5.16 0.04 -12.29
N PHE A 206 6.32 -0.37 -11.76
CA PHE A 206 7.59 0.33 -11.94
C PHE A 206 8.64 -0.51 -12.67
N GLY A 207 8.82 -1.76 -12.24
CA GLY A 207 9.93 -2.61 -12.61
C GLY A 207 9.97 -3.01 -14.09
N GLN A 208 8.83 -3.30 -14.70
CA GLN A 208 8.77 -3.88 -16.06
C GLN A 208 8.95 -2.85 -17.18
N SER A 209 8.46 -1.62 -17.00
CA SER A 209 8.53 -0.56 -18.03
C SER A 209 9.74 0.36 -17.84
N GLY A 210 10.56 0.52 -18.88
CA GLY A 210 11.71 1.45 -18.85
C GLY A 210 11.32 2.90 -18.53
N ARG A 211 10.14 3.34 -18.99
CA ARG A 211 9.61 4.68 -18.67
C ARG A 211 9.21 4.78 -17.19
N SER A 212 8.59 3.75 -16.64
CA SER A 212 8.23 3.70 -15.23
C SER A 212 9.47 3.62 -14.32
N ARG A 213 10.51 2.87 -14.71
CA ARG A 213 11.82 2.88 -14.02
C ARG A 213 12.44 4.28 -14.00
N SER A 214 12.38 5.01 -15.12
CA SER A 214 12.85 6.40 -15.15
C SER A 214 11.98 7.34 -14.31
N LEU A 215 10.68 7.09 -14.21
CA LEU A 215 9.78 7.86 -13.35
C LEU A 215 10.07 7.60 -11.88
N PHE A 216 10.26 6.35 -11.47
CA PHE A 216 10.63 5.97 -10.11
C PHE A 216 11.86 6.74 -9.61
N ARG A 217 12.92 6.81 -10.43
CA ARG A 217 14.12 7.61 -10.11
C ARG A 217 13.85 9.10 -9.95
N LYS A 218 12.84 9.65 -10.63
CA LYS A 218 12.44 11.06 -10.50
C LYS A 218 11.54 11.32 -9.29
N LEU A 219 10.78 10.31 -8.86
CA LEU A 219 9.89 10.42 -7.70
C LEU A 219 10.66 10.54 -6.38
N GLN A 220 11.92 10.08 -6.34
CA GLN A 220 12.80 10.18 -5.17
C GLN A 220 12.09 9.70 -3.89
N PRO A 221 11.71 8.41 -3.81
CA PRO A 221 10.86 7.87 -2.73
C PRO A 221 11.38 8.18 -1.31
N PHE A 222 12.70 8.29 -1.16
CA PHE A 222 13.36 8.52 0.12
C PHE A 222 13.81 9.96 0.35
N ALA A 223 13.32 10.94 -0.42
CA ALA A 223 13.78 12.33 -0.33
C ALA A 223 13.62 12.96 1.08
N ARG A 224 12.71 12.43 1.90
CA ARG A 224 12.42 12.90 3.26
C ARG A 224 13.03 12.03 4.35
N ILE A 225 13.80 11.00 3.99
CA ILE A 225 14.32 10.00 4.91
C ILE A 225 15.85 10.11 4.94
N PRO A 226 16.49 10.11 6.13
CA PRO A 226 17.94 9.99 6.25
C PRO A 226 18.46 8.74 5.55
N HIS A 227 19.69 8.78 5.02
CA HIS A 227 20.26 7.69 4.23
C HIS A 227 20.24 6.32 4.95
N GLU A 228 20.42 6.31 6.28
CA GLU A 228 20.38 5.10 7.11
C GLU A 228 19.00 4.42 7.13
N GLY A 229 17.92 5.18 6.91
CA GLY A 229 16.56 4.67 6.82
C GLY A 229 16.11 4.33 5.40
N HIS A 230 17.00 4.40 4.40
CA HIS A 230 16.65 4.06 3.02
C HIS A 230 16.52 2.55 2.92
N ASP A 231 15.37 2.07 2.44
CA ASP A 231 15.21 0.67 2.08
C ASP A 231 16.11 0.35 0.88
N PRO A 232 17.12 -0.54 1.01
CA PRO A 232 18.00 -0.91 -0.09
C PRO A 232 17.28 -1.76 -1.15
N PHE A 233 16.13 -2.35 -0.81
CA PHE A 233 15.40 -3.29 -1.67
C PHE A 233 14.50 -2.58 -2.69
N LEU A 234 13.76 -1.53 -2.30
CA LEU A 234 12.85 -0.80 -3.20
C LEU A 234 13.51 -0.28 -4.49
N PRO A 235 14.74 0.28 -4.48
CA PRO A 235 15.42 0.68 -5.72
C PRO A 235 15.76 -0.48 -6.65
N LEU A 236 15.99 -1.68 -6.09
CA LEU A 236 16.30 -2.88 -6.85
C LEU A 236 15.03 -3.37 -7.56
N ILE A 237 13.93 -3.51 -6.82
CA ILE A 237 12.67 -4.04 -7.37
C ILE A 237 12.02 -3.06 -8.37
N CYS A 238 12.02 -1.76 -8.10
CA CYS A 238 11.37 -0.76 -8.95
C CYS A 238 12.28 -0.19 -10.05
N GLY A 239 13.60 -0.15 -9.83
CA GLY A 239 14.54 0.62 -10.65
C GLY A 239 15.33 -0.19 -11.67
N ARG A 240 15.41 -1.52 -11.53
CA ARG A 240 16.17 -2.41 -12.41
C ARG A 240 15.26 -3.16 -13.38
N LYS A 241 15.77 -3.41 -14.59
CA LYS A 241 15.06 -4.21 -15.59
C LYS A 241 14.99 -5.67 -15.13
N ASP A 242 16.16 -6.22 -14.84
CA ASP A 242 16.32 -7.59 -14.35
C ASP A 242 16.75 -7.52 -12.89
N PHE A 243 16.10 -8.33 -12.05
CA PHE A 243 16.36 -8.39 -10.62
C PHE A 243 16.21 -9.83 -10.15
N ASN A 244 17.25 -10.37 -9.51
CA ASN A 244 17.19 -11.70 -8.92
C ASN A 244 16.58 -11.57 -7.52
N CYS A 245 15.26 -11.74 -7.44
CA CYS A 245 14.53 -11.66 -6.19
C CYS A 245 14.77 -12.93 -5.37
N PRO A 246 15.02 -12.84 -4.05
CA PRO A 246 15.08 -14.01 -3.17
C PRO A 246 13.78 -14.82 -3.16
N ILE A 247 12.67 -14.18 -3.52
CA ILE A 247 11.34 -14.76 -3.64
C ILE A 247 10.98 -14.85 -5.12
N THR A 248 10.48 -16.01 -5.56
CA THR A 248 10.05 -16.21 -6.95
C THR A 248 8.86 -15.29 -7.27
N LEU A 249 9.12 -14.22 -8.03
CA LEU A 249 8.09 -13.34 -8.60
C LEU A 249 7.94 -13.67 -10.08
N VAL A 250 6.76 -14.13 -10.48
CA VAL A 250 6.48 -14.48 -11.88
C VAL A 250 6.05 -13.24 -12.63
N GLU A 251 6.95 -12.69 -13.44
CA GLU A 251 6.63 -11.56 -14.32
C GLU A 251 5.95 -12.03 -15.59
N ARG A 252 4.83 -11.38 -15.95
CA ARG A 252 4.04 -11.71 -17.15
C ARG A 252 3.79 -10.44 -17.96
N GLU A 253 3.60 -10.57 -19.26
CA GLU A 253 3.07 -9.45 -20.06
C GLU A 253 1.57 -9.23 -19.77
N GLU A 254 0.85 -10.33 -19.52
CA GLU A 254 -0.56 -10.39 -19.16
C GLU A 254 -0.73 -11.15 -17.84
N TYR A 255 -1.38 -10.51 -16.87
CA TYR A 255 -1.68 -11.07 -15.56
C TYR A 255 -3.15 -11.48 -15.47
N ASP A 256 -3.44 -12.63 -14.87
CA ASP A 256 -4.79 -12.98 -14.41
C ASP A 256 -5.02 -12.30 -13.06
N VAL A 257 -5.94 -11.34 -12.99
CA VAL A 257 -6.09 -10.52 -11.76
C VAL A 257 -6.55 -11.37 -10.58
N ALA A 258 -7.41 -12.36 -10.84
CA ALA A 258 -7.94 -13.20 -9.78
C ALA A 258 -6.92 -14.22 -9.25
N GLY A 259 -6.02 -14.69 -10.13
CA GLY A 259 -4.98 -15.67 -9.81
C GLY A 259 -3.67 -15.04 -9.33
N ASP A 260 -3.20 -13.97 -9.97
CA ASP A 260 -1.92 -13.32 -9.66
C ASP A 260 -2.06 -12.21 -8.59
N PHE A 261 -3.26 -11.65 -8.39
CA PHE A 261 -3.52 -10.60 -7.38
C PHE A 261 -4.82 -10.82 -6.59
N PRO A 262 -5.05 -11.98 -5.96
CA PRO A 262 -6.30 -12.27 -5.27
C PRO A 262 -6.68 -11.27 -4.16
N HIS A 263 -5.71 -10.71 -3.41
CA HIS A 263 -5.97 -9.78 -2.31
C HIS A 263 -6.02 -8.32 -2.77
N LEU A 264 -5.14 -7.92 -3.69
CA LEU A 264 -5.10 -6.58 -4.28
C LEU A 264 -6.09 -6.41 -5.45
N ARG A 265 -6.88 -7.43 -5.78
CA ARG A 265 -7.80 -7.43 -6.94
C ARG A 265 -8.71 -6.22 -6.95
N SER A 266 -9.41 -5.91 -5.85
CA SER A 266 -10.32 -4.77 -5.78
C SER A 266 -9.60 -3.47 -6.13
N ARG A 267 -8.45 -3.24 -5.48
CA ARG A 267 -7.59 -2.06 -5.66
C ARG A 267 -7.09 -1.94 -7.09
N ILE A 268 -6.63 -3.03 -7.67
CA ILE A 268 -6.12 -3.08 -9.03
C ILE A 268 -7.22 -2.87 -10.07
N VAL A 269 -8.38 -3.54 -9.94
CA VAL A 269 -9.55 -3.32 -10.80
C VAL A 269 -9.95 -1.86 -10.79
N ARG A 270 -9.93 -1.24 -9.61
CA ARG A 270 -10.24 0.19 -9.46
C ARG A 270 -9.27 1.08 -10.21
N LEU A 271 -7.97 0.79 -10.13
CA LEU A 271 -6.94 1.51 -10.88
C LEU A 271 -7.13 1.37 -12.39
N ILE A 272 -7.53 0.17 -12.87
CA ILE A 272 -7.82 -0.08 -14.29
C ILE A 272 -9.06 0.70 -14.72
N SER A 273 -10.15 0.62 -13.94
CA SER A 273 -11.39 1.38 -14.18
C SER A 273 -11.09 2.85 -14.38
N TYR A 274 -10.34 3.41 -13.42
CA TYR A 274 -9.92 4.79 -13.46
C TYR A 274 -9.06 5.07 -14.70
N ALA A 275 -8.06 4.23 -14.99
CA ALA A 275 -7.17 4.42 -16.13
C ALA A 275 -7.91 4.38 -17.48
N SER A 276 -8.86 3.46 -17.65
CA SER A 276 -9.67 3.29 -18.85
C SER A 276 -10.67 4.43 -19.05
N SER A 277 -11.17 5.02 -17.96
CA SER A 277 -12.07 6.18 -18.03
C SER A 277 -11.37 7.48 -18.51
N LYS A 278 -10.03 7.55 -18.45
CA LYS A 278 -9.25 8.75 -18.79
C LYS A 278 -8.72 8.69 -20.22
N LYS A 279 -9.27 9.55 -21.09
CA LYS A 279 -8.73 9.81 -22.43
C LYS A 279 -7.54 10.80 -22.38
N PRO A 280 -6.52 10.64 -23.23
CA PRO A 280 -5.42 11.60 -23.34
C PRO A 280 -5.96 12.98 -23.77
N ARG A 281 -5.60 14.03 -23.02
CA ARG A 281 -6.14 15.40 -23.21
C ARG A 281 -5.24 16.32 -24.03
N SER A 282 -4.06 15.84 -24.44
CA SER A 282 -3.10 16.61 -25.24
C SER A 282 -2.44 15.73 -26.30
N ILE A 283 -1.98 16.34 -27.40
CA ILE A 283 -1.26 15.65 -28.48
C ILE A 283 0.00 14.96 -27.94
N ARG A 284 0.70 15.58 -26.98
CA ARG A 284 1.86 14.96 -26.33
C ARG A 284 1.47 13.73 -25.49
N GLN A 285 0.33 13.76 -24.82
CA GLN A 285 -0.19 12.59 -24.08
C GLN A 285 -0.69 11.52 -25.02
N LEU A 286 -1.36 11.87 -26.12
CA LEU A 286 -1.74 10.94 -27.18
C LEU A 286 -0.48 10.29 -27.79
N TRP A 287 0.59 11.07 -27.97
CA TRP A 287 1.92 10.58 -28.37
C TRP A 287 2.63 9.71 -27.30
N GLN A 288 2.19 9.73 -26.05
CA GLN A 288 2.74 8.87 -24.99
C GLN A 288 1.86 7.65 -24.69
N ASP A 289 0.57 7.73 -25.02
CA ASP A 289 -0.44 6.72 -24.80
C ASP A 289 -0.36 5.62 -25.86
N LYS A 290 0.24 4.47 -25.49
CA LYS A 290 0.34 3.28 -26.34
C LYS A 290 -0.73 2.23 -26.05
N ARG A 291 -1.71 2.54 -25.19
CA ARG A 291 -2.76 1.60 -24.78
C ARG A 291 -3.72 1.31 -25.93
N ASP A 292 -4.03 2.33 -26.73
CA ASP A 292 -4.88 2.18 -27.90
C ASP A 292 -4.04 2.34 -29.18
N SER A 293 -3.57 1.21 -29.71
CA SER A 293 -2.79 1.15 -30.95
C SER A 293 -3.57 1.67 -32.16
N THR A 294 -4.91 1.62 -32.13
CA THR A 294 -5.76 2.07 -33.24
C THR A 294 -5.86 3.59 -33.27
N THR A 295 -6.12 4.24 -32.13
CA THR A 295 -6.11 5.70 -32.04
C THR A 295 -4.70 6.27 -32.26
N TRP A 296 -3.66 5.55 -31.80
CA TRP A 296 -2.27 5.86 -32.12
C TRP A 296 -1.98 5.85 -33.62
N LEU A 297 -2.34 4.76 -34.31
CA LEU A 297 -2.14 4.62 -35.75
C LEU A 297 -2.99 5.61 -36.55
N ALA A 298 -4.23 5.88 -36.12
CA ALA A 298 -5.08 6.89 -36.74
C ALA A 298 -4.45 8.30 -36.64
N PHE A 299 -3.87 8.64 -35.48
CA PHE A 299 -3.12 9.88 -35.31
C PHE A 299 -1.95 9.99 -36.30
N TRP A 300 -1.12 8.95 -36.45
CA TRP A 300 -0.02 8.95 -37.41
C TRP A 300 -0.47 8.96 -38.87
N SER A 301 -1.56 8.26 -39.19
CA SER A 301 -2.17 8.29 -40.51
C SER A 301 -2.58 9.71 -40.88
N VAL A 302 -3.32 10.42 -40.01
CA VAL A 302 -3.72 11.81 -40.29
C VAL A 302 -2.52 12.75 -40.43
N LEU A 303 -1.47 12.56 -39.62
CA LEU A 303 -0.25 13.38 -39.70
C LEU A 303 0.51 13.18 -41.00
N ILE A 304 0.73 11.92 -41.40
CA ILE A 304 1.45 11.57 -42.64
C ILE A 304 0.63 11.94 -43.87
N PHE A 305 -0.66 11.58 -43.92
CA PHE A 305 -1.53 11.92 -45.05
C PHE A 305 -1.78 13.43 -45.14
N GLY A 306 -1.87 14.13 -44.00
CA GLY A 306 -1.99 15.58 -43.96
C GLY A 306 -0.77 16.31 -44.53
N GLU A 307 0.45 15.89 -44.17
CA GLU A 307 1.67 16.47 -44.75
C GLU A 307 1.84 16.15 -46.24
N VAL A 308 1.55 14.90 -46.66
CA VAL A 308 1.61 14.52 -48.08
C VAL A 308 0.62 15.35 -48.91
N LEU A 309 -0.59 15.62 -48.41
CA LEU A 309 -1.59 16.42 -49.11
C LEU A 309 -1.15 17.89 -49.27
N ILE A 310 -0.50 18.47 -48.27
CA ILE A 310 0.02 19.85 -48.32
C ILE A 310 1.18 19.95 -49.32
N VAL A 311 2.11 18.99 -49.29
CA VAL A 311 3.27 18.99 -50.19
C VAL A 311 2.85 18.76 -51.64
N PHE A 312 1.94 17.82 -51.91
CA PHE A 312 1.43 17.59 -53.27
C PHE A 312 0.51 18.72 -53.76
N GLY A 313 -0.31 19.30 -52.88
CA GLY A 313 -1.13 20.48 -53.21
C GLY A 313 -0.29 21.72 -53.53
N SER A 314 0.85 21.90 -52.87
CA SER A 314 1.77 23.02 -53.13
C SER A 314 2.62 22.89 -54.41
N ARG A 315 2.63 21.71 -55.05
CA ARG A 315 3.31 21.46 -56.33
C ARG A 315 2.38 21.51 -57.55
N LEU A 316 1.08 21.73 -57.34
CA LEU A 316 0.05 21.82 -58.38
C LEU A 316 -0.45 23.26 -58.62
N ASN A 317 0.19 24.25 -58.00
CA ASN A 317 0.10 25.68 -58.31
C ASN A 317 1.48 26.19 -58.76
#